data_AF-A0A3B5JWS9-F1
#
_entry.id   AF-A0A3B5JWS9-F1
#
_cell.length_a   1.000
_cell.length_b   1.000
_cell.length_c   1.000
_cell.angle_alpha   90.00
_cell.angle_beta   90.00
_cell.angle_gamma   90.00
#
_symmetry.space_group_name_H-M   'P 1'
#
loop_
_entity.id
_entity.type
_entity.pdbx_description
1 polymer ?
#
loop_
_entity_poly.entity_id
_entity_poly.type
_entity_poly.pdbx_seq_one_letter_code
_entity_poly.pdbx_strand_id
1 'polypeptide(L)'
;MSAGSLRCRSCGSTNIIEDDLYAQTQLVCVDCGSVVSEGVLEKEPFGGSVVSYSQSTAVDKKPSRSLKECLQRVKAICRTLRVNNEIEELSQNIFNQAYQHRNYIRVSLQKKEILIGCCVIASCRIFNWPITMGTIGSLLDTDVLHLGSIYQEMVKILNIEVPSVSFLDEIEGYCQEYKISAPHVREELAENVKDMTKRTVALVELAADSWIVTGRRPVPIMMAATYLAWQSLRPNKYRLSLTLVKFCQIAKVKSLKPALKRVAEMKEVLCKLANEIPWLQQKVKPDNVLQQVEDILKYRFALLRRALRTHEEALLADREENTPPHIVQAEQQSPNASSMEQHELDSDLLGRPGNREDSVPTQPEQPGSSKGRRDPAENWGKRVLFAPPCVVHGKKRKVQAPIAADVTGDEEISDSEISSYIRSPSEVQQFALAQELLSESKDGCSV
;
A
#
# COMPACT_ATOMS: atom_id res chain seq x y z
N MET A 1 -2.29 -41.43 27.15
CA MET A 1 -3.46 -42.21 27.61
C MET A 1 -2.93 -43.46 28.28
N SER A 2 -3.13 -43.60 29.59
CA SER A 2 -2.61 -44.74 30.37
C SER A 2 -3.27 -46.04 29.93
N ALA A 3 -2.48 -47.03 29.51
CA ALA A 3 -2.98 -48.36 29.19
C ALA A 3 -3.55 -49.02 30.45
N GLY A 4 -4.85 -49.24 30.50
CA GLY A 4 -5.48 -50.00 31.58
C GLY A 4 -4.94 -51.44 31.56
N SER A 5 -4.60 -51.99 32.73
CA SER A 5 -4.03 -53.35 32.81
C SER A 5 -5.04 -54.36 32.25
N LEU A 6 -4.69 -55.03 31.16
CA LEU A 6 -5.49 -56.10 30.57
C LEU A 6 -5.65 -57.25 31.60
N ARG A 7 -6.86 -57.78 31.73
CA ARG A 7 -7.20 -58.90 32.62
C ARG A 7 -7.92 -59.98 31.84
N CYS A 8 -7.59 -61.24 32.10
CA CYS A 8 -8.26 -62.38 31.50
C CYS A 8 -9.71 -62.46 31.99
N ARG A 9 -10.67 -62.58 31.06
CA ARG A 9 -12.11 -62.67 31.40
C ARG A 9 -12.49 -64.03 32.02
N SER A 10 -11.71 -65.07 31.76
CA SER A 10 -12.00 -66.43 32.21
C SER A 10 -11.52 -66.69 33.64
N CYS A 11 -10.31 -66.25 33.99
CA CYS A 11 -9.71 -66.52 35.32
C CYS A 11 -9.36 -65.26 36.13
N GLY A 12 -9.50 -64.06 35.56
CA GLY A 12 -9.20 -62.79 36.23
C GLY A 12 -7.71 -62.43 36.35
N SER A 13 -6.81 -63.30 35.88
CA SER A 13 -5.36 -63.06 35.92
C SER A 13 -4.93 -61.88 35.04
N THR A 14 -3.90 -61.16 35.48
CA THR A 14 -3.20 -60.13 34.71
C THR A 14 -2.00 -60.68 33.94
N ASN A 15 -1.69 -61.97 34.08
CA ASN A 15 -0.57 -62.63 33.42
C ASN A 15 -0.93 -63.01 31.98
N ILE A 16 -0.87 -62.01 31.10
CA ILE A 16 -1.20 -62.11 29.68
C ILE A 16 0.07 -61.87 28.89
N ILE A 17 0.40 -62.80 28.00
CA ILE A 17 1.56 -62.73 27.12
C ILE A 17 1.11 -62.67 25.67
N GLU A 18 1.95 -62.09 24.81
CA GLU A 18 1.81 -62.18 23.36
C GLU A 18 2.44 -63.50 22.90
N ASP A 19 1.64 -64.30 22.19
CA ASP A 19 2.05 -65.55 21.56
C ASP A 19 2.09 -65.36 20.04
N ASP A 20 3.30 -65.49 19.49
CA ASP A 20 3.61 -65.31 18.07
C ASP A 20 3.88 -66.65 17.36
N LEU A 21 3.55 -67.80 17.98
CA LEU A 21 3.79 -69.12 17.37
C LEU A 21 2.90 -69.41 16.14
N TYR A 22 1.82 -68.65 15.94
CA TYR A 22 0.86 -68.85 14.84
C TYR A 22 0.87 -67.69 13.83
N ALA A 23 0.09 -67.82 12.75
CA ALA A 23 0.06 -66.85 11.66
C ALA A 23 -0.44 -65.45 12.04
N GLN A 24 -1.01 -65.27 13.23
CA GLN A 24 -1.43 -63.99 13.80
C GLN A 24 -0.98 -63.92 15.25
N THR A 25 -0.54 -62.73 15.67
CA THR A 25 -0.16 -62.49 17.06
C THR A 25 -1.40 -62.50 17.95
N GLN A 26 -1.36 -63.28 19.03
CA GLN A 26 -2.49 -63.47 19.93
C GLN A 26 -2.08 -63.13 21.36
N LEU A 27 -2.95 -62.44 22.10
CA LEU A 27 -2.79 -62.22 23.53
C LEU A 27 -3.43 -63.38 24.29
N VAL A 28 -2.61 -64.18 24.98
CA VAL A 28 -3.04 -65.39 25.68
C VAL A 28 -2.73 -65.29 27.17
N CYS A 29 -3.66 -65.73 28.00
CA CYS A 29 -3.43 -65.82 29.43
C CYS A 29 -2.65 -67.09 29.78
N VAL A 30 -1.49 -66.94 30.42
CA VAL A 30 -0.60 -68.06 30.78
C VAL A 30 -1.27 -69.00 31.79
N ASP A 31 -2.03 -68.45 32.72
CA ASP A 31 -2.51 -69.22 33.88
C ASP A 31 -3.72 -70.11 33.55
N CYS A 32 -4.46 -69.82 32.47
CA CYS A 32 -5.63 -70.62 32.09
C CYS A 32 -5.70 -70.98 30.60
N GLY A 33 -4.73 -70.54 29.78
CA GLY A 33 -4.68 -70.78 28.34
C GLY A 33 -5.77 -70.08 27.53
N SER A 34 -6.55 -69.17 28.12
CA SER A 34 -7.60 -68.45 27.39
C SER A 34 -7.02 -67.33 26.53
N VAL A 35 -7.42 -67.27 25.26
CA VAL A 35 -7.11 -66.17 24.34
C VAL A 35 -7.93 -64.93 24.77
N VAL A 36 -7.23 -63.87 25.15
CA VAL A 36 -7.84 -62.61 25.65
C VAL A 36 -8.21 -61.70 24.49
N SER A 37 -7.36 -61.63 23.48
CA SER A 37 -7.68 -61.02 22.20
C SER A 37 -6.82 -61.65 21.11
N GLU A 38 -7.47 -62.05 20.03
CA GLU A 38 -6.82 -62.39 18.77
C GLU A 38 -6.63 -61.11 17.97
N GLY A 39 -5.51 -60.97 17.26
CA GLY A 39 -5.16 -59.78 16.49
C GLY A 39 -6.36 -59.18 15.75
N VAL A 40 -6.50 -57.85 15.84
CA VAL A 40 -7.45 -57.12 14.99
C VAL A 40 -7.16 -57.53 13.55
N LEU A 41 -8.20 -57.75 12.73
CA LEU A 41 -8.04 -57.78 11.29
C LEU A 41 -7.41 -56.46 10.88
N GLU A 42 -6.08 -56.39 10.87
CA GLU A 42 -5.35 -55.30 10.29
C GLU A 42 -5.84 -55.26 8.85
N LYS A 43 -6.42 -54.11 8.47
CA LYS A 43 -6.54 -53.74 7.06
C LYS A 43 -5.12 -53.46 6.55
N GLU A 44 -4.27 -54.47 6.57
CA GLU A 44 -3.13 -54.58 5.68
C GLU A 44 -3.73 -54.67 4.28
N PRO A 45 -3.53 -53.66 3.42
CA PRO A 45 -4.13 -53.65 2.10
C PRO A 45 -3.39 -54.65 1.22
N PHE A 46 -3.79 -55.91 1.27
CA PHE A 46 -3.52 -56.86 0.20
C PHE A 46 -4.22 -56.38 -1.07
N GLY A 47 -3.58 -55.46 -1.80
CA GLY A 47 -3.79 -55.17 -3.23
C GLY A 47 -5.20 -54.82 -3.73
N GLY A 48 -6.20 -54.69 -2.86
CA GLY A 48 -7.59 -54.42 -3.23
C GLY A 48 -8.17 -53.34 -2.34
N SER A 49 -8.16 -52.10 -2.81
CA SER A 49 -8.87 -51.01 -2.16
C SER A 49 -10.36 -51.37 -2.10
N VAL A 50 -10.99 -51.23 -0.92
CA VAL A 50 -12.46 -51.20 -0.81
C VAL A 50 -12.92 -49.94 -1.53
N VAL A 51 -13.17 -50.06 -2.83
CA VAL A 51 -13.67 -48.96 -3.63
C VAL A 51 -15.16 -48.84 -3.36
N SER A 52 -15.56 -47.86 -2.55
CA SER A 52 -16.96 -47.46 -2.45
C SER A 52 -17.48 -47.20 -3.87
N TYR A 53 -18.68 -47.69 -4.22
CA TYR A 53 -19.28 -47.46 -5.55
C TYR A 53 -19.32 -45.95 -5.90
N SER A 54 -19.48 -45.10 -4.88
CA SER A 54 -19.41 -43.64 -5.01
C SER A 54 -18.01 -43.10 -5.33
N GLN A 55 -16.93 -43.79 -4.95
CA GLN A 55 -15.55 -43.44 -5.29
C GLN A 55 -15.11 -44.01 -6.65
N SER A 56 -15.60 -45.18 -7.07
CA SER A 56 -15.30 -45.75 -8.40
C SER A 56 -16.08 -45.09 -9.53
N THR A 57 -17.29 -44.61 -9.25
CA THR A 57 -18.16 -43.93 -10.24
C THR A 57 -18.20 -42.41 -10.07
N ALA A 58 -17.55 -41.85 -9.05
CA ALA A 58 -17.20 -40.44 -9.04
C ALA A 58 -16.31 -40.21 -10.26
N VAL A 59 -16.90 -39.67 -11.32
CA VAL A 59 -16.13 -39.13 -12.44
C VAL A 59 -15.27 -38.03 -11.83
N ASP A 60 -14.01 -38.33 -11.56
CA ASP A 60 -13.01 -37.31 -11.28
C ASP A 60 -13.19 -36.25 -12.37
N LYS A 61 -13.65 -35.07 -11.96
CA LYS A 61 -13.98 -34.00 -12.90
C LYS A 61 -12.68 -33.67 -13.63
N LYS A 62 -12.55 -34.19 -14.85
CA LYS A 62 -11.39 -33.93 -15.69
C LYS A 62 -11.24 -32.42 -15.78
N PRO A 63 -10.08 -31.85 -15.40
CA PRO A 63 -9.93 -30.41 -15.41
C PRO A 63 -10.15 -29.87 -16.82
N SER A 64 -10.89 -28.76 -16.93
CA SER A 64 -11.21 -28.17 -18.22
C SER A 64 -9.92 -27.82 -18.97
N ARG A 65 -9.96 -27.87 -20.31
CA ARG A 65 -8.79 -27.52 -21.14
C ARG A 65 -8.23 -26.14 -20.78
N SER A 66 -9.12 -25.15 -20.64
CA SER A 66 -8.74 -23.79 -20.24
C SER A 66 -8.09 -23.73 -18.85
N LEU A 67 -8.54 -24.55 -17.88
CA LEU A 67 -7.92 -24.61 -16.55
C LEU A 67 -6.50 -25.18 -16.63
N LYS A 68 -6.29 -26.24 -17.42
CA LYS A 68 -4.94 -26.81 -17.65
C LYS A 68 -4.00 -25.79 -18.29
N GLU A 69 -4.46 -25.08 -19.33
CA GLU A 69 -3.69 -24.04 -20.01
C GLU A 69 -3.37 -22.87 -19.06
N CYS A 70 -4.33 -22.43 -18.25
CA CYS A 70 -4.10 -21.37 -17.25
C CYS A 70 -3.09 -21.80 -16.18
N LEU A 71 -3.20 -23.01 -15.64
CA LEU A 71 -2.23 -23.52 -14.65
C LEU A 71 -0.82 -23.65 -15.23
N GLN A 72 -0.69 -24.10 -16.49
CA GLN A 72 0.61 -24.10 -17.17
C GLN A 72 1.16 -22.68 -17.32
N ARG A 73 0.30 -21.69 -17.57
CA ARG A 73 0.69 -20.28 -17.69
C ARG A 73 1.09 -19.67 -16.35
N VAL A 74 0.43 -20.02 -15.24
CA VAL A 74 0.87 -19.67 -13.86
C VAL A 74 2.32 -20.12 -13.67
N LYS A 75 2.60 -21.41 -13.94
CA LYS A 75 3.95 -21.97 -13.81
C LYS A 75 4.96 -21.27 -14.72
N ALA A 76 4.58 -20.96 -15.95
CA ALA A 76 5.45 -20.25 -16.88
C ALA A 76 5.86 -18.87 -16.33
N ILE A 77 4.91 -18.09 -15.80
CA ILE A 77 5.18 -16.77 -15.22
C ILE A 77 6.06 -16.88 -13.97
N CYS A 78 5.76 -17.81 -13.06
CA CYS A 78 6.58 -18.09 -11.88
C CYS A 78 8.03 -18.42 -12.26
N ARG A 79 8.23 -19.25 -13.29
CA ARG A 79 9.57 -19.61 -13.79
C ARG A 79 10.29 -18.45 -14.47
N THR A 80 9.58 -17.61 -15.22
CA THR A 80 10.16 -16.38 -15.81
C THR A 80 10.65 -15.43 -14.72
N LEU A 81 9.90 -15.31 -13.62
CA LEU A 81 10.24 -14.48 -12.47
C LEU A 81 11.25 -15.14 -11.51
N ARG A 82 11.56 -16.43 -11.69
CA ARG A 82 12.45 -17.24 -10.85
C ARG A 82 12.03 -17.23 -9.37
N VAL A 83 10.73 -17.33 -9.10
CA VAL A 83 10.21 -17.39 -7.72
C VAL A 83 10.41 -18.78 -7.10
N ASN A 84 10.38 -18.86 -5.77
CA ASN A 84 10.45 -20.13 -5.03
C ASN A 84 9.26 -21.05 -5.37
N ASN A 85 9.44 -22.36 -5.23
CA ASN A 85 8.41 -23.37 -5.48
C ASN A 85 7.18 -23.20 -4.59
N GLU A 86 7.37 -22.74 -3.34
CA GLU A 86 6.26 -22.42 -2.42
C GLU A 86 5.34 -21.32 -2.98
N ILE A 87 5.91 -20.29 -3.63
CA ILE A 87 5.16 -19.22 -4.28
C ILE A 87 4.42 -19.76 -5.51
N GLU A 88 5.06 -20.64 -6.29
CA GLU A 88 4.45 -21.31 -7.44
C GLU A 88 3.25 -22.18 -7.03
N GLU A 89 3.36 -22.92 -5.92
CA GLU A 89 2.29 -23.76 -5.37
C GLU A 89 1.13 -22.91 -4.83
N LEU A 90 1.42 -21.89 -4.01
CA LEU A 90 0.40 -20.99 -3.48
C LEU A 90 -0.36 -20.28 -4.61
N SER A 91 0.35 -19.84 -5.65
CA SER A 91 -0.27 -19.17 -6.81
C SER A 91 -1.25 -20.08 -7.55
N GLN A 92 -0.92 -21.37 -7.70
CA GLN A 92 -1.81 -22.35 -8.29
C GLN A 92 -3.03 -22.62 -7.41
N ASN A 93 -2.85 -22.70 -6.09
CA ASN A 93 -3.94 -22.93 -5.14
C ASN A 93 -4.93 -21.77 -5.14
N ILE A 94 -4.43 -20.52 -5.04
CA ILE A 94 -5.26 -19.32 -5.13
C ILE A 94 -5.98 -19.27 -6.48
N PHE A 95 -5.29 -19.57 -7.58
CA PHE A 95 -5.91 -19.58 -8.91
C PHE A 95 -7.01 -20.64 -9.05
N ASN A 96 -6.80 -21.85 -8.53
CA ASN A 96 -7.81 -22.91 -8.53
C ASN A 96 -9.05 -22.49 -7.73
N GLN A 97 -8.86 -21.87 -6.56
CA GLN A 97 -9.95 -21.34 -5.75
C GLN A 97 -10.70 -20.22 -6.49
N ALA A 98 -9.96 -19.30 -7.11
CA ALA A 98 -10.52 -18.22 -7.92
C ALA A 98 -11.34 -18.74 -9.09
N TYR A 99 -10.81 -19.71 -9.84
CA TYR A 99 -11.44 -20.27 -11.04
C TYR A 99 -12.76 -21.00 -10.74
N GLN A 100 -12.87 -21.60 -9.55
CA GLN A 100 -14.10 -22.27 -9.10
C GLN A 100 -15.16 -21.30 -8.56
N HIS A 101 -14.81 -20.03 -8.34
CA HIS A 101 -15.76 -19.05 -7.81
C HIS A 101 -16.77 -18.60 -8.88
N ARG A 102 -18.04 -18.41 -8.48
CA ARG A 102 -19.17 -18.07 -9.37
C ARG A 102 -18.87 -16.89 -10.31
N ASN A 103 -18.14 -15.90 -9.79
CA ASN A 103 -17.80 -14.66 -10.53
C ASN A 103 -16.72 -14.86 -11.62
N TYR A 104 -15.93 -15.93 -11.56
CA TYR A 104 -14.81 -16.17 -12.49
C TYR A 104 -15.00 -17.39 -13.41
N ILE A 105 -15.97 -18.27 -13.11
CA ILE A 105 -16.25 -19.43 -13.97
C ILE A 105 -16.60 -18.98 -15.41
N ARG A 106 -17.48 -17.98 -15.53
CA ARG A 106 -18.08 -17.53 -16.81
C ARG A 106 -17.52 -16.20 -17.34
N VAL A 107 -16.24 -15.91 -17.09
CA VAL A 107 -15.59 -14.70 -17.61
C VAL A 107 -14.77 -14.97 -18.88
N SER A 108 -14.43 -13.90 -19.61
CA SER A 108 -13.61 -13.95 -20.81
C SER A 108 -12.23 -14.55 -20.55
N LEU A 109 -11.61 -15.11 -21.60
CA LEU A 109 -10.27 -15.69 -21.51
C LEU A 109 -9.23 -14.66 -21.06
N GLN A 110 -9.29 -13.43 -21.59
CA GLN A 110 -8.42 -12.33 -21.19
C GLN A 110 -8.52 -12.04 -19.68
N LYS A 111 -9.73 -11.99 -19.11
CA LYS A 111 -9.91 -11.78 -17.67
C LYS A 111 -9.31 -12.95 -16.86
N LYS A 112 -9.36 -14.18 -17.37
CA LYS A 112 -8.71 -15.36 -16.76
C LYS A 112 -7.18 -15.27 -16.83
N GLU A 113 -6.62 -14.77 -17.92
CA GLU A 113 -5.17 -14.55 -18.06
C GLU A 113 -4.66 -13.47 -17.09
N ILE A 114 -5.42 -12.38 -16.93
CA ILE A 114 -5.07 -11.33 -15.97
C ILE A 114 -5.17 -11.85 -14.53
N LEU A 115 -6.18 -12.69 -14.25
CA LEU A 115 -6.35 -13.32 -12.94
C LEU A 115 -5.12 -14.16 -12.55
N ILE A 116 -4.47 -14.83 -13.51
CA ILE A 116 -3.21 -15.55 -13.28
C ILE A 116 -2.15 -14.60 -12.71
N GLY A 117 -1.97 -13.43 -13.33
CA GLY A 117 -1.05 -12.40 -12.84
C GLY A 117 -1.40 -11.92 -11.44
N CYS A 118 -2.69 -11.67 -11.18
CA CYS A 118 -3.18 -11.28 -9.86
C CYS A 118 -2.85 -12.32 -8.78
N CYS A 119 -3.02 -13.62 -9.08
CA CYS A 119 -2.69 -14.69 -8.15
C CYS A 119 -1.19 -14.73 -7.85
N VAL A 120 -0.33 -14.60 -8.86
CA VAL A 120 1.13 -14.54 -8.67
C VAL A 120 1.51 -13.34 -7.80
N ILE A 121 0.93 -12.17 -8.06
CA ILE A 121 1.18 -10.97 -7.24
C ILE A 121 0.76 -11.18 -5.80
N ALA A 122 -0.43 -11.73 -5.55
CA ALA A 122 -0.90 -12.00 -4.19
C ALA A 122 0.07 -12.94 -3.44
N SER A 123 0.47 -14.04 -4.07
CA SER A 123 1.43 -14.98 -3.48
C SER A 123 2.78 -14.31 -3.20
N CYS A 124 3.34 -13.57 -4.15
CA CYS A 124 4.60 -12.87 -3.96
C CYS A 124 4.54 -11.89 -2.78
N ARG A 125 3.42 -11.20 -2.59
CA ARG A 125 3.24 -10.27 -1.46
C ARG A 125 3.16 -10.97 -0.11
N ILE A 126 2.51 -12.13 -0.04
CA ILE A 126 2.42 -12.94 1.18
C ILE A 126 3.82 -13.39 1.62
N PHE A 127 4.69 -13.73 0.67
CA PHE A 127 6.08 -14.14 0.92
C PHE A 127 7.09 -12.98 0.93
N ASN A 128 6.64 -11.71 0.94
CA ASN A 128 7.50 -10.52 0.89
C ASN A 128 8.50 -10.51 -0.30
N TRP A 129 8.10 -11.07 -1.43
CA TRP A 129 8.87 -11.05 -2.66
C TRP A 129 8.56 -9.76 -3.47
N PRO A 130 9.53 -8.87 -3.71
CA PRO A 130 9.30 -7.54 -4.25
C PRO A 130 8.99 -7.57 -5.76
N ILE A 131 7.72 -7.61 -6.12
CA ILE A 131 7.24 -7.51 -7.50
C ILE A 131 6.23 -6.39 -7.65
N THR A 132 6.49 -5.53 -8.63
CA THR A 132 5.57 -4.47 -9.02
C THR A 132 4.44 -5.01 -9.92
N MET A 133 3.28 -4.37 -9.80
CA MET A 133 2.17 -4.56 -10.76
C MET A 133 2.60 -4.24 -12.20
N GLY A 134 3.54 -3.32 -12.40
CA GLY A 134 4.05 -2.93 -13.72
C GLY A 134 4.86 -4.04 -14.40
N THR A 135 5.63 -4.81 -13.63
CA THR A 135 6.38 -5.97 -14.15
C THR A 135 5.43 -7.03 -14.68
N ILE A 136 4.38 -7.36 -13.92
CA ILE A 136 3.38 -8.35 -14.34
C ILE A 136 2.52 -7.84 -15.50
N GLY A 137 2.14 -6.55 -15.48
CA GLY A 137 1.45 -5.92 -16.60
C GLY A 137 2.24 -6.02 -17.90
N SER A 138 3.57 -5.81 -17.84
CA SER A 138 4.46 -5.99 -19.00
C SER A 138 4.57 -7.45 -19.47
N LEU A 139 4.56 -8.42 -18.54
CA LEU A 139 4.61 -9.86 -18.88
C LEU A 139 3.31 -10.38 -19.49
N LEU A 140 2.18 -9.79 -19.12
CA LEU A 140 0.83 -10.14 -19.59
C LEU A 140 0.32 -9.23 -20.71
N ASP A 141 1.12 -8.25 -21.15
CA ASP A 141 0.73 -7.22 -22.12
C ASP A 141 -0.62 -6.56 -21.79
N THR A 142 -0.81 -6.19 -20.52
CA THR A 142 -2.06 -5.64 -19.99
C THR A 142 -1.83 -4.31 -19.28
N ASP A 143 -2.80 -3.39 -19.38
CA ASP A 143 -2.76 -2.13 -18.65
C ASP A 143 -2.80 -2.34 -17.12
N VAL A 144 -1.97 -1.57 -16.41
CA VAL A 144 -1.76 -1.69 -14.96
C VAL A 144 -3.02 -1.32 -14.18
N LEU A 145 -3.85 -0.40 -14.69
CA LEU A 145 -5.11 -0.03 -14.03
C LEU A 145 -6.12 -1.17 -14.13
N HIS A 146 -6.20 -1.83 -15.29
CA HIS A 146 -7.07 -2.97 -15.47
C HIS A 146 -6.64 -4.15 -14.60
N LEU A 147 -5.35 -4.48 -14.57
CA LEU A 147 -4.77 -5.46 -13.65
C LEU A 147 -5.10 -5.14 -12.18
N GLY A 148 -4.93 -3.87 -11.77
CA GLY A 148 -5.23 -3.41 -10.42
C GLY A 148 -6.71 -3.57 -10.03
N SER A 149 -7.63 -3.32 -10.97
CA SER A 149 -9.07 -3.49 -10.74
C SER A 149 -9.45 -4.95 -10.48
N ILE A 150 -8.92 -5.88 -11.29
CA ILE A 150 -9.16 -7.33 -11.14
C ILE A 150 -8.49 -7.85 -9.88
N TYR A 151 -7.31 -7.34 -9.53
CA TYR A 151 -6.61 -7.71 -8.30
C TYR A 151 -7.43 -7.35 -7.06
N GLN A 152 -7.96 -6.13 -6.99
CA GLN A 152 -8.82 -5.70 -5.87
C GLN A 152 -10.11 -6.53 -5.79
N GLU A 153 -10.74 -6.81 -6.94
CA GLU A 153 -11.90 -7.70 -7.04
C GLU A 153 -11.57 -9.10 -6.47
N MET A 154 -10.45 -9.69 -6.89
CA MET A 154 -10.02 -11.02 -6.47
C MET A 154 -9.74 -11.10 -4.97
N VAL A 155 -8.99 -10.14 -4.42
CA VAL A 155 -8.65 -10.07 -2.99
C VAL A 155 -9.92 -9.96 -2.15
N LYS A 156 -10.89 -9.14 -2.58
CA LYS A 156 -12.18 -8.97 -1.89
C LYS A 156 -13.04 -10.23 -1.97
N ILE A 157 -13.10 -10.91 -3.11
CA ILE A 157 -13.92 -12.11 -3.31
C ILE A 157 -13.37 -13.30 -2.53
N LEU A 158 -12.06 -13.51 -2.57
CA LEU A 158 -11.41 -14.65 -1.93
C LEU A 158 -11.09 -14.41 -0.45
N ASN A 159 -11.33 -13.18 0.04
CA ASN A 159 -11.03 -12.75 1.41
C ASN A 159 -9.58 -13.07 1.82
N ILE A 160 -8.63 -12.74 0.95
CA ILE A 160 -7.21 -12.97 1.18
C ILE A 160 -6.62 -11.76 1.90
N GLU A 161 -6.00 -11.98 3.05
CA GLU A 161 -5.24 -10.95 3.74
C GLU A 161 -3.86 -10.81 3.08
N VAL A 162 -3.70 -9.79 2.24
CA VAL A 162 -2.43 -9.53 1.55
C VAL A 162 -1.68 -8.38 2.24
N PRO A 163 -0.44 -8.59 2.69
CA PRO A 163 0.39 -7.53 3.26
C PRO A 163 0.63 -6.36 2.29
N SER A 164 0.77 -5.16 2.84
CA SER A 164 1.25 -4.00 2.07
C SER A 164 2.74 -4.18 1.74
N VAL A 165 3.11 -4.02 0.47
CA VAL A 165 4.50 -4.14 0.02
C VAL A 165 5.30 -2.92 0.42
N SER A 166 6.44 -3.13 1.08
CA SER A 166 7.48 -2.12 1.19
C SER A 166 8.23 -2.03 -0.14
N PHE A 167 8.18 -0.87 -0.80
CA PHE A 167 8.98 -0.66 -2.01
C PHE A 167 10.47 -0.45 -1.70
N LEU A 168 10.89 -0.48 -0.43
CA LEU A 168 12.30 -0.38 -0.05
C LEU A 168 13.11 -1.57 -0.58
N ASP A 169 12.52 -2.75 -0.61
CA ASP A 169 13.16 -3.98 -1.09
C ASP A 169 13.43 -3.94 -2.61
N GLU A 170 12.69 -3.09 -3.34
CA GLU A 170 12.89 -2.86 -4.78
C GLU A 170 14.06 -1.90 -5.07
N ILE A 171 14.51 -1.11 -4.08
CA ILE A 171 15.51 -0.05 -4.30
C ILE A 171 16.85 -0.62 -4.76
N GLU A 172 17.25 -1.79 -4.26
CA GLU A 172 18.51 -2.41 -4.67
C GLU A 172 18.49 -2.78 -6.15
N GLY A 173 17.47 -3.51 -6.59
CA GLY A 173 17.27 -3.85 -8.01
C GLY A 173 17.13 -2.61 -8.88
N TYR A 174 16.38 -1.61 -8.41
CA TYR A 174 16.21 -0.34 -9.11
C TYR A 174 17.55 0.40 -9.29
N CYS A 175 18.38 0.49 -8.26
CA CYS A 175 19.70 1.12 -8.33
C CYS A 175 20.66 0.38 -9.27
N GLN A 176 20.55 -0.95 -9.40
CA GLN A 176 21.36 -1.74 -10.33
C GLN A 176 21.07 -1.42 -11.80
N GLU A 177 19.86 -0.96 -12.14
CA GLU A 177 19.52 -0.55 -13.51
C GLU A 177 20.28 0.71 -13.96
N TYR A 178 20.75 1.53 -13.01
CA TYR A 178 21.49 2.75 -13.30
C TYR A 178 22.93 2.44 -13.69
N LYS A 179 23.27 2.71 -14.96
CA LYS A 179 24.60 2.45 -15.53
C LYS A 179 25.61 3.54 -15.13
N ILE A 180 25.85 3.71 -13.84
CA ILE A 180 26.70 4.77 -13.27
C ILE A 180 28.06 4.26 -12.79
N SER A 181 28.29 2.95 -12.69
CA SER A 181 29.57 2.39 -12.25
C SER A 181 30.74 2.70 -13.20
N ALA A 182 31.97 2.58 -12.70
CA ALA A 182 33.23 2.96 -13.37
C ALA A 182 33.46 2.49 -14.83
N PRO A 183 32.92 1.35 -15.35
CA PRO A 183 33.08 1.05 -16.78
C PRO A 183 32.14 1.84 -17.70
N HIS A 184 31.10 2.50 -17.17
CA HIS A 184 30.06 3.14 -17.96
C HIS A 184 30.19 4.67 -18.05
N VAL A 185 30.82 5.29 -17.04
CA VAL A 185 30.88 6.74 -16.87
C VAL A 185 32.27 7.16 -16.40
N ARG A 186 32.66 8.41 -16.68
CA ARG A 186 33.87 9.05 -16.14
C ARG A 186 33.97 8.86 -14.63
N GLU A 187 35.18 8.63 -14.14
CA GLU A 187 35.47 8.36 -12.72
C GLU A 187 34.91 9.41 -11.75
N GLU A 188 34.92 10.68 -12.15
CA GLU A 188 34.36 11.80 -11.40
C GLU A 188 32.84 11.68 -11.14
N LEU A 189 32.12 10.98 -12.01
CA LEU A 189 30.67 10.78 -11.93
C LEU A 189 30.31 9.34 -11.54
N ALA A 190 31.30 8.45 -11.55
CA ALA A 190 31.10 7.05 -11.20
C ALA A 190 30.84 6.87 -9.71
N GLU A 191 30.00 5.88 -9.38
CA GLU A 191 29.80 5.45 -7.99
C GLU A 191 29.60 3.95 -7.81
N ASN A 192 29.83 3.50 -6.58
CA ASN A 192 29.50 2.16 -6.14
C ASN A 192 27.98 2.01 -5.93
N VAL A 193 27.40 0.96 -6.49
CA VAL A 193 25.97 0.66 -6.36
C VAL A 193 25.58 0.42 -4.89
N LYS A 194 26.43 -0.22 -4.08
CA LYS A 194 26.13 -0.50 -2.67
C LYS A 194 25.99 0.77 -1.84
N ASP A 195 26.92 1.70 -1.98
CA ASP A 195 26.89 2.98 -1.26
C ASP A 195 25.73 3.86 -1.72
N MET A 196 25.47 3.84 -3.03
CA MET A 196 24.31 4.52 -3.62
C MET A 196 22.99 3.95 -3.08
N THR A 197 22.83 2.62 -3.04
CA THR A 197 21.64 1.96 -2.49
C THR A 197 21.46 2.31 -1.01
N LYS A 198 22.51 2.18 -0.19
CA LYS A 198 22.46 2.49 1.25
C LYS A 198 21.99 3.92 1.51
N ARG A 199 22.55 4.90 0.77
CA ARG A 199 22.15 6.31 0.91
C ARG A 199 20.76 6.58 0.33
N THR A 200 20.37 5.90 -0.74
CA THR A 200 19.03 6.00 -1.33
C THR A 200 17.96 5.51 -0.35
N VAL A 201 18.16 4.35 0.27
CA VAL A 201 17.24 3.80 1.29
C VAL A 201 17.07 4.79 2.44
N ALA A 202 18.17 5.32 2.98
CA ALA A 202 18.11 6.28 4.08
C ALA A 202 17.38 7.58 3.72
N LEU A 203 17.53 8.08 2.48
CA LEU A 203 16.79 9.23 1.97
C LEU A 203 15.29 8.94 1.75
N VAL A 204 14.95 7.73 1.31
CA VAL A 204 13.55 7.30 1.15
C VAL A 204 12.86 7.14 2.50
N GLU A 205 13.54 6.57 3.49
CA GLU A 205 13.03 6.49 4.86
C GLU A 205 12.77 7.89 5.43
N LEU A 206 13.71 8.83 5.25
CA LEU A 206 13.53 10.22 5.65
C LEU A 206 12.35 10.90 4.91
N ALA A 207 12.16 10.56 3.63
CA ALA A 207 11.02 11.03 2.85
C ALA A 207 9.69 10.43 3.34
N ALA A 208 9.69 9.21 3.89
CA ALA A 208 8.52 8.62 4.51
C ALA A 208 8.15 9.36 5.80
N ASP A 209 9.14 9.63 6.66
CA ASP A 209 8.97 10.36 7.93
C ASP A 209 8.47 11.81 7.72
N SER A 210 8.72 12.39 6.54
CA SER A 210 8.33 13.76 6.18
C SER A 210 7.12 13.86 5.24
N TRP A 211 6.31 12.81 5.13
CA TRP A 211 5.07 12.77 4.33
C TRP A 211 5.26 12.96 2.80
N ILE A 212 6.46 12.72 2.27
CA ILE A 212 6.72 12.78 0.83
C ILE A 212 6.28 11.49 0.14
N VAL A 213 6.25 10.35 0.83
CA VAL A 213 5.98 9.03 0.24
C VAL A 213 4.47 8.71 0.15
N THR A 214 3.72 9.01 1.20
CA THR A 214 2.34 8.55 1.39
C THR A 214 1.40 8.95 0.24
N GLY A 215 0.71 7.96 -0.33
CA GLY A 215 -0.28 8.17 -1.41
C GLY A 215 0.32 8.48 -2.78
N ARG A 216 1.62 8.28 -2.98
CA ARG A 216 2.32 8.58 -4.24
C ARG A 216 2.91 7.33 -4.88
N ARG A 217 3.20 7.44 -6.19
CA ARG A 217 3.87 6.36 -6.93
C ARG A 217 5.34 6.24 -6.46
N PRO A 218 5.85 5.03 -6.20
CA PRO A 218 7.20 4.83 -5.64
C PRO A 218 8.32 5.16 -6.63
N VAL A 219 8.18 4.83 -7.93
CA VAL A 219 9.25 5.00 -8.93
C VAL A 219 9.80 6.44 -9.02
N PRO A 220 8.98 7.51 -9.11
CA PRO A 220 9.49 8.88 -9.08
C PRO A 220 10.18 9.28 -7.76
N ILE A 221 9.83 8.66 -6.64
CA ILE A 221 10.47 8.92 -5.34
C ILE A 221 11.85 8.26 -5.31
N MET A 222 11.93 6.98 -5.71
CA MET A 222 13.21 6.27 -5.83
C MET A 222 14.16 7.01 -6.77
N MET A 223 13.68 7.43 -7.95
CA MET A 223 14.48 8.22 -8.90
C MET A 223 15.03 9.51 -8.30
N ALA A 224 14.22 10.25 -7.55
CA ALA A 224 14.66 11.47 -6.88
C ALA A 224 15.68 11.18 -5.77
N ALA A 225 15.44 10.16 -4.96
CA ALA A 225 16.33 9.73 -3.89
C ALA A 225 17.67 9.23 -4.43
N THR A 226 17.69 8.41 -5.49
CA THR A 226 18.91 7.92 -6.14
C THR A 226 19.75 9.07 -6.70
N TYR A 227 19.12 10.05 -7.35
CA TYR A 227 19.79 11.24 -7.84
C TYR A 227 20.42 12.07 -6.70
N LEU A 228 19.69 12.30 -5.61
CA LEU A 228 20.18 13.03 -4.44
C LEU A 228 21.29 12.26 -3.71
N ALA A 229 21.19 10.92 -3.62
CA ALA A 229 22.22 10.05 -3.08
C ALA A 229 23.51 10.17 -3.89
N TRP A 230 23.42 10.08 -5.22
CA TRP A 230 24.56 10.22 -6.11
C TRP A 230 25.25 11.60 -6.02
N GLN A 231 24.48 12.68 -5.89
CA GLN A 231 25.04 14.02 -5.71
C GLN A 231 25.72 14.21 -4.35
N SER A 232 25.20 13.60 -3.29
CA SER A 232 25.70 13.78 -1.92
C SER A 232 26.90 12.90 -1.58
N LEU A 233 27.12 11.77 -2.25
CA LEU A 233 28.28 10.89 -2.01
C LEU A 233 29.61 11.57 -2.32
N ARG A 234 29.70 12.27 -3.46
CA ARG A 234 30.87 13.10 -3.81
C ARG A 234 30.41 14.44 -4.36
N PRO A 235 30.18 15.45 -3.50
CA PRO A 235 29.65 16.74 -3.90
C PRO A 235 30.71 17.58 -4.64
N ASN A 236 30.89 17.32 -5.93
CA ASN A 236 31.75 18.10 -6.83
C ASN A 236 30.94 19.24 -7.48
N LYS A 237 31.59 20.38 -7.80
CA LYS A 237 30.97 21.49 -8.55
C LYS A 237 30.26 21.00 -9.82
N TYR A 238 30.88 20.07 -10.54
CA TYR A 238 30.29 19.44 -11.73
C TYR A 238 29.03 18.62 -11.40
N ARG A 239 29.03 17.76 -10.38
CA ARG A 239 27.86 16.94 -10.00
C ARG A 239 26.68 17.79 -9.52
N LEU A 240 26.96 18.83 -8.75
CA LEU A 240 25.94 19.73 -8.22
C LEU A 240 25.28 20.58 -9.33
N SER A 241 26.03 20.92 -10.38
CA SER A 241 25.50 21.66 -11.54
C SER A 241 24.63 20.81 -12.48
N LEU A 242 24.71 19.47 -12.38
CA LEU A 242 23.98 18.57 -13.26
C LEU A 242 22.53 18.43 -12.82
N THR A 243 21.61 18.61 -13.76
CA THR A 243 20.17 18.44 -13.53
C THR A 243 19.79 16.96 -13.51
N LEU A 244 18.64 16.63 -12.91
CA LEU A 244 18.09 15.27 -12.89
C LEU A 244 17.97 14.68 -14.31
N VAL A 245 17.57 15.49 -15.29
CA VAL A 245 17.41 15.02 -16.69
C VAL A 245 18.75 14.58 -17.28
N LYS A 246 19.82 15.37 -17.07
CA LYS A 246 21.17 15.01 -17.52
C LYS A 246 21.69 13.77 -16.79
N PHE A 247 21.42 13.67 -15.49
CA PHE A 247 21.76 12.47 -14.71
C PHE A 247 21.07 11.21 -15.28
N CYS A 248 19.76 11.28 -15.56
CA CYS A 248 19.04 10.16 -16.18
C CYS A 248 19.61 9.77 -17.55
N GLN A 249 20.03 10.75 -18.38
CA GLN A 249 20.67 10.49 -19.66
C GLN A 249 22.01 9.74 -19.50
N ILE A 250 22.85 10.18 -18.55
CA ILE A 250 24.13 9.52 -18.24
C ILE A 250 23.89 8.08 -17.76
N ALA A 251 22.91 7.90 -16.88
CA ALA A 251 22.55 6.59 -16.33
C ALA A 251 21.79 5.67 -17.32
N LYS A 252 21.42 6.18 -18.50
CA LYS A 252 20.59 5.51 -19.52
C LYS A 252 19.19 5.09 -19.03
N VAL A 253 18.58 5.92 -18.20
CA VAL A 253 17.22 5.72 -17.64
C VAL A 253 16.27 6.81 -18.16
N LYS A 254 14.99 6.46 -18.38
CA LYS A 254 13.96 7.43 -18.80
C LYS A 254 13.61 8.39 -17.67
N SER A 255 13.81 9.69 -17.88
CA SER A 255 13.45 10.71 -16.89
C SER A 255 11.93 10.86 -16.73
N LEU A 256 11.47 10.99 -15.48
CA LEU A 256 10.05 11.14 -15.13
C LEU A 256 9.75 12.55 -14.61
N LYS A 257 8.76 13.22 -15.22
CA LYS A 257 8.34 14.58 -14.81
C LYS A 257 7.99 14.70 -13.31
N PRO A 258 7.27 13.73 -12.68
CA PRO A 258 6.98 13.82 -11.25
C PRO A 258 8.22 13.77 -10.36
N ALA A 259 9.33 13.16 -10.81
CA ALA A 259 10.54 13.04 -10.01
C ALA A 259 11.20 14.41 -9.75
N LEU A 260 11.11 15.35 -10.69
CA LEU A 260 11.58 16.73 -10.50
C LEU A 260 10.91 17.41 -9.30
N LYS A 261 9.60 17.20 -9.12
CA LYS A 261 8.87 17.72 -7.96
C LYS A 261 9.30 17.04 -6.66
N ARG A 262 9.57 15.72 -6.70
CA ARG A 262 10.06 14.97 -5.54
C ARG A 262 11.45 15.46 -5.11
N VAL A 263 12.35 15.75 -6.04
CA VAL A 263 13.68 16.33 -5.75
C VAL A 263 13.53 17.66 -5.01
N ALA A 264 12.63 18.54 -5.47
CA ALA A 264 12.40 19.83 -4.82
C ALA A 264 11.87 19.68 -3.37
N GLU A 265 10.86 18.83 -3.18
CA GLU A 265 10.29 18.55 -1.85
C GLU A 265 11.32 17.91 -0.89
N MET A 266 12.11 16.95 -1.37
CA MET A 266 13.17 16.32 -0.56
C MET A 266 14.26 17.33 -0.20
N LYS A 267 14.67 18.20 -1.13
CA LYS A 267 15.63 19.29 -0.83
C LYS A 267 15.08 20.26 0.21
N GLU A 268 13.78 20.60 0.14
CA GLU A 268 13.14 21.47 1.13
C GLU A 268 13.17 20.84 2.54
N VAL A 269 12.82 19.56 2.66
CA VAL A 269 12.91 18.82 3.94
C VAL A 269 14.35 18.78 4.45
N LEU A 270 15.32 18.47 3.59
CA LEU A 270 16.73 18.48 3.96
C LEU A 270 17.17 19.88 4.42
N CYS A 271 16.71 20.96 3.80
CA CYS A 271 17.02 22.32 4.23
C CYS A 271 16.44 22.64 5.61
N LYS A 272 15.19 22.22 5.89
CA LYS A 272 14.57 22.37 7.22
C LYS A 272 15.42 21.68 8.29
N LEU A 273 15.86 20.44 8.02
CA LEU A 273 16.69 19.68 8.96
C LEU A 273 18.11 20.22 9.09
N ALA A 274 18.71 20.70 8.01
CA ALA A 274 20.07 21.25 8.01
C ALA A 274 20.17 22.51 8.89
N ASN A 275 19.12 23.34 8.94
CA ASN A 275 19.11 24.55 9.78
C ASN A 275 19.02 24.25 11.28
N GLU A 276 18.71 23.01 11.67
CA GLU A 276 18.70 22.58 13.07
C GLU A 276 20.07 22.10 13.56
N ILE A 277 21.06 22.00 12.67
CA ILE A 277 22.40 21.53 13.00
C ILE A 277 23.18 22.67 13.70
N PRO A 278 23.60 22.49 14.97
CA PRO A 278 24.19 23.59 15.76
C PRO A 278 25.50 24.16 15.20
N TRP A 279 26.31 23.34 14.54
CA TRP A 279 27.60 23.77 14.00
C TRP A 279 27.51 24.46 12.62
N LEU A 280 26.34 24.46 11.99
CA LEU A 280 26.09 25.19 10.75
C LEU A 280 25.63 26.62 11.08
N GLN A 281 26.57 27.57 11.04
CA GLN A 281 26.27 28.98 11.36
C GLN A 281 25.44 29.70 10.27
N GLN A 282 25.51 29.22 9.02
CA GLN A 282 24.80 29.85 7.91
C GLN A 282 23.53 29.08 7.55
N LYS A 283 22.44 29.81 7.30
CA LYS A 283 21.18 29.24 6.80
C LYS A 283 21.40 28.50 5.49
N VAL A 284 21.08 27.21 5.48
CA VAL A 284 21.34 26.31 4.36
C VAL A 284 20.27 26.48 3.29
N LYS A 285 20.70 26.73 2.05
CA LYS A 285 19.85 26.83 0.85
C LYS A 285 19.79 25.49 0.09
N PRO A 286 18.77 25.29 -0.79
CA PRO A 286 18.62 24.07 -1.59
C PRO A 286 19.81 23.71 -2.50
N ASP A 287 20.68 24.68 -2.79
CA ASP A 287 21.87 24.50 -3.61
C ASP A 287 23.04 23.89 -2.81
N ASN A 288 23.16 24.24 -1.53
CA ASN A 288 24.27 23.80 -0.67
C ASN A 288 23.91 22.60 0.22
N VAL A 289 22.62 22.31 0.40
CA VAL A 289 22.12 21.28 1.31
C VAL A 289 22.71 19.88 1.06
N LEU A 290 23.07 19.61 -0.20
CA LEU A 290 23.57 18.29 -0.62
C LEU A 290 24.89 17.90 0.02
N GLN A 291 25.70 18.87 0.45
CA GLN A 291 26.96 18.64 1.16
C GLN A 291 26.73 18.14 2.60
N GLN A 292 25.58 18.46 3.19
CA GLN A 292 25.24 18.16 4.59
C GLN A 292 24.40 16.88 4.74
N VAL A 293 24.06 16.22 3.63
CA VAL A 293 23.17 15.05 3.63
C VAL A 293 23.70 13.91 4.49
N GLU A 294 25.01 13.71 4.54
CA GLU A 294 25.60 12.67 5.38
C GLU A 294 25.33 12.90 6.87
N ASP A 295 25.56 14.12 7.35
CA ASP A 295 25.29 14.51 8.74
C ASP A 295 23.80 14.47 9.05
N ILE A 296 22.96 14.96 8.13
CA ILE A 296 21.50 14.93 8.28
C ILE A 296 21.00 13.50 8.43
N LEU A 297 21.48 12.57 7.58
CA LEU A 297 21.07 11.18 7.63
C LEU A 297 21.59 10.48 8.90
N LYS A 298 22.82 10.79 9.33
CA LYS A 298 23.42 10.24 10.56
C LYS A 298 22.60 10.61 11.81
N TYR A 299 22.09 11.84 11.89
CA TYR A 299 21.36 12.35 13.04
C TYR A 299 19.85 12.55 12.80
N ARG A 300 19.28 11.86 11.80
CA ARG A 300 17.92 12.12 11.29
C ARG A 300 16.83 12.17 12.37
N PHE A 301 16.82 11.23 13.31
CA PHE A 301 15.78 11.15 14.34
C PHE A 301 15.87 12.31 15.34
N ALA A 302 17.09 12.70 15.71
CA ALA A 302 17.32 13.84 16.59
C ALA A 302 16.94 15.15 15.90
N LEU A 303 17.32 15.32 14.63
CA LEU A 303 16.99 16.50 13.85
C LEU A 303 15.49 16.64 13.59
N LEU A 304 14.79 15.55 13.27
CA LEU A 304 13.33 15.57 13.10
C LEU A 304 12.61 16.02 14.38
N ARG A 305 12.97 15.44 15.52
CA ARG A 305 12.39 15.81 16.83
C ARG A 305 12.74 17.22 17.26
N ARG A 306 13.94 17.70 16.90
CA ARG A 306 14.37 19.07 17.19
C ARG A 306 13.57 20.04 16.32
N ALA A 307 13.56 19.84 15.00
CA ALA A 307 12.85 20.69 14.06
C ALA A 307 11.37 20.87 14.41
N LEU A 308 10.69 19.79 14.83
CA LEU A 308 9.29 19.87 15.29
C LEU A 308 9.14 20.77 16.51
N ARG A 309 10.01 20.64 17.51
CA ARG A 309 10.00 21.46 18.73
C ARG A 309 10.29 22.94 18.43
N THR A 310 11.35 23.22 17.66
CA THR A 310 11.69 24.60 17.29
C THR A 310 10.56 25.29 16.52
N HIS A 311 9.83 24.53 15.69
CA HIS A 311 8.67 25.03 14.96
C HIS A 311 7.46 25.28 15.86
N GLU A 312 7.18 24.39 16.82
CA GLU A 312 6.13 24.59 17.82
C GLU A 312 6.39 25.82 18.70
N GLU A 313 7.64 25.99 19.16
CA GLU A 313 8.08 27.16 19.93
C GLU A 313 7.92 28.46 19.12
N ALA A 314 8.30 28.45 17.83
CA ALA A 314 8.13 29.61 16.96
C ALA A 314 6.64 29.99 16.76
N LEU A 315 5.75 29.01 16.62
CA LEU A 315 4.31 29.28 16.51
C LEU A 315 3.70 29.86 17.78
N LEU A 316 4.20 29.45 18.96
CA LEU A 316 3.77 30.03 20.23
C LEU A 316 4.23 31.48 20.35
N ALA A 317 5.47 31.78 19.97
CA ALA A 317 5.97 33.15 19.93
C ALA A 317 5.17 34.05 18.98
N ASP A 318 4.88 33.57 17.75
CA ASP A 318 4.04 34.30 16.78
C ASP A 318 2.61 34.56 17.31
N ARG A 319 2.09 33.67 18.17
CA ARG A 319 0.76 33.82 18.77
C ARG A 319 0.76 34.86 19.89
N GLU A 320 1.83 34.93 20.68
CA GLU A 320 2.00 35.92 21.75
C GLU A 320 2.23 37.33 21.19
N GLU A 321 2.94 37.47 20.07
CA GLU A 321 3.16 38.76 19.39
C GLU A 321 1.89 39.31 18.70
N ASN A 322 0.96 38.45 18.28
CA ASN A 322 -0.30 38.85 17.63
C ASN A 322 -1.45 39.15 18.61
N THR A 323 -1.22 39.09 19.93
CA THR A 323 -2.17 39.55 20.94
C THR A 323 -2.00 41.05 21.22
N PRO A 324 -3.02 41.90 20.98
CA PRO A 324 -2.90 43.34 21.26
C PRO A 324 -2.78 43.62 22.77
N PRO A 325 -1.95 44.60 23.20
CA PRO A 325 -1.77 44.92 24.61
C PRO A 325 -2.90 45.83 25.08
N HIS A 326 -3.73 45.37 26.03
CA HIS A 326 -4.48 46.14 27.05
C HIS A 326 -5.37 45.12 27.82
N ILE A 327 -5.42 45.04 29.15
CA ILE A 327 -5.31 46.06 30.20
C ILE A 327 -4.69 45.44 31.47
N VAL A 328 -3.65 46.10 31.99
CA VAL A 328 -3.29 46.05 33.41
C VAL A 328 -4.38 46.79 34.17
N GLN A 329 -5.12 46.10 35.04
CA GLN A 329 -5.77 46.74 36.19
C GLN A 329 -5.41 45.96 37.44
N ALA A 330 -4.55 46.60 38.24
CA ALA A 330 -4.35 46.28 39.63
C ALA A 330 -5.51 46.88 40.43
N GLU A 331 -6.19 46.07 41.25
CA GLU A 331 -6.91 46.55 42.44
C GLU A 331 -6.75 45.52 43.59
N GLN A 332 -5.79 45.82 44.46
CA GLN A 332 -5.85 45.82 45.94
C GLN A 332 -6.26 44.55 46.72
N GLN A 333 -5.24 43.94 47.35
CA GLN A 333 -5.10 43.66 48.81
C GLN A 333 -6.41 43.57 49.64
N SER A 334 -6.70 42.49 50.39
CA SER A 334 -5.90 41.91 51.50
C SER A 334 -6.74 40.82 52.26
N PRO A 335 -6.36 40.30 53.45
CA PRO A 335 -5.50 39.13 53.66
C PRO A 335 -6.15 38.02 54.53
N ASN A 336 -5.71 36.76 54.40
CA ASN A 336 -5.32 35.88 55.53
C ASN A 336 -5.16 34.40 55.12
N ALA A 337 -4.03 33.84 55.58
CA ALA A 337 -3.77 32.46 56.08
C ALA A 337 -4.31 31.26 55.28
N SER A 338 -3.59 30.17 55.01
CA SER A 338 -2.28 29.69 55.47
C SER A 338 -1.99 28.36 54.76
N SER A 339 -0.71 28.09 54.52
CA SER A 339 -0.03 26.78 54.55
C SER A 339 -0.29 25.73 53.48
N MET A 340 0.81 25.45 52.76
CA MET A 340 1.41 24.13 52.49
C MET A 340 0.49 22.92 52.38
N GLU A 341 0.57 22.22 51.24
CA GLU A 341 1.05 20.83 51.22
C GLU A 341 1.42 20.38 49.80
N GLN A 342 2.61 19.79 49.70
CA GLN A 342 3.04 18.92 48.61
C GLN A 342 2.39 17.56 48.81
N HIS A 343 1.87 16.91 47.76
CA HIS A 343 2.05 15.46 47.67
C HIS A 343 1.91 14.92 46.25
N GLU A 344 2.86 14.04 45.94
CA GLU A 344 3.06 13.27 44.74
C GLU A 344 2.10 12.06 44.65
N LEU A 345 1.94 11.57 43.40
CA LEU A 345 1.77 10.17 42.94
C LEU A 345 0.59 9.35 43.50
N ASP A 346 -0.15 8.62 42.67
CA ASP A 346 0.28 7.35 42.08
C ASP A 346 -0.84 6.75 41.19
N SER A 347 -0.56 5.56 40.69
CA SER A 347 -1.01 4.98 39.43
C SER A 347 -2.07 3.88 39.60
N ASP A 348 -2.63 3.46 38.46
CA ASP A 348 -3.22 2.14 38.15
C ASP A 348 -4.62 1.77 38.67
N LEU A 349 -5.53 1.52 37.71
CA LEU A 349 -6.09 0.17 37.51
C LEU A 349 -6.83 0.00 36.17
N LEU A 350 -6.48 -1.11 35.52
CA LEU A 350 -6.95 -1.65 34.23
C LEU A 350 -8.40 -2.16 34.25
N GLY A 351 -9.07 -2.08 33.10
CA GLY A 351 -10.27 -2.86 32.78
C GLY A 351 -10.95 -2.49 31.45
N ARG A 352 -10.57 -3.15 30.35
CA ARG A 352 -11.31 -3.19 29.05
C ARG A 352 -12.19 -4.46 29.04
N PRO A 353 -13.09 -4.72 28.05
CA PRO A 353 -13.74 -3.88 27.04
C PRO A 353 -15.28 -4.08 26.98
N GLY A 354 -16.00 -3.21 26.27
CA GLY A 354 -17.40 -3.44 25.90
C GLY A 354 -17.84 -2.56 24.74
N ASN A 355 -18.03 -3.17 23.57
CA ASN A 355 -18.58 -2.57 22.36
C ASN A 355 -19.96 -1.95 22.60
N ARG A 356 -20.21 -0.76 22.03
CA ARG A 356 -21.42 -0.41 21.28
C ARG A 356 -21.26 0.97 20.67
N GLU A 357 -21.05 0.98 19.36
CA GLU A 357 -21.35 2.11 18.50
C GLU A 357 -22.87 2.29 18.52
N ASP A 358 -23.36 3.44 18.98
CA ASP A 358 -24.68 3.92 18.58
C ASP A 358 -24.61 5.44 18.44
N SER A 359 -25.00 5.84 17.23
CA SER A 359 -25.02 7.18 16.69
C SER A 359 -26.24 7.91 17.24
N VAL A 360 -26.07 9.14 17.73
CA VAL A 360 -27.21 10.03 18.00
C VAL A 360 -26.91 11.41 17.40
N PRO A 361 -27.91 12.06 16.76
CA PRO A 361 -27.70 13.09 15.74
C PRO A 361 -27.79 14.51 16.30
N THR A 362 -26.90 15.38 15.85
CA THR A 362 -26.93 16.82 16.17
C THR A 362 -28.02 17.51 15.35
N GLN A 363 -29.02 18.08 16.04
CA GLN A 363 -30.03 18.96 15.44
C GLN A 363 -29.48 20.36 15.10
N PRO A 364 -30.12 21.09 14.17
CA PRO A 364 -29.57 22.31 13.58
C PRO A 364 -29.95 23.57 14.39
N GLU A 365 -28.95 24.37 14.77
CA GLU A 365 -29.16 25.71 15.32
C GLU A 365 -29.63 26.70 14.23
N GLN A 366 -30.69 27.45 14.53
CA GLN A 366 -31.21 28.54 13.71
C GLN A 366 -30.39 29.83 13.84
N PRO A 367 -30.46 30.75 12.85
CA PRO A 367 -29.45 31.77 12.62
C PRO A 367 -29.69 33.06 13.43
N GLY A 368 -28.82 33.30 14.41
CA GLY A 368 -28.68 34.60 15.08
C GLY A 368 -27.75 35.52 14.30
N SER A 369 -28.30 36.63 13.82
CA SER A 369 -27.64 37.75 13.14
C SER A 369 -26.38 38.24 13.85
N SER A 370 -25.21 38.02 13.24
CA SER A 370 -24.07 38.92 13.35
C SER A 370 -23.19 38.77 12.10
N LYS A 371 -23.09 39.85 11.32
CA LYS A 371 -22.17 39.96 10.17
C LYS A 371 -20.72 40.01 10.69
N GLY A 372 -20.20 38.85 11.07
CA GLY A 372 -18.77 38.61 11.19
C GLY A 372 -18.32 37.81 9.98
N ARG A 373 -17.55 38.43 9.08
CA ARG A 373 -16.85 37.74 8.00
C ARG A 373 -15.91 36.72 8.66
N ARG A 374 -16.37 35.48 8.85
CA ARG A 374 -15.52 34.38 9.29
C ARG A 374 -14.51 34.14 8.17
N ASP A 375 -13.30 34.64 8.36
CA ASP A 375 -12.17 34.29 7.51
C ASP A 375 -12.08 32.75 7.49
N PRO A 376 -11.94 32.13 6.31
CA PRO A 376 -11.93 30.68 6.20
C PRO A 376 -10.79 30.14 7.06
N ALA A 377 -11.13 29.26 8.01
CA ALA A 377 -10.20 28.63 8.94
C ALA A 377 -8.86 28.35 8.25
N GLU A 378 -7.79 28.93 8.80
CA GLU A 378 -6.46 28.82 8.21
C GLU A 378 -6.09 27.35 7.99
N ASN A 379 -5.56 27.06 6.81
CA ASN A 379 -5.18 25.72 6.40
C ASN A 379 -4.20 25.09 7.42
N TRP A 380 -4.62 24.03 8.11
CA TRP A 380 -3.80 23.34 9.13
C TRP A 380 -2.45 22.87 8.59
N GLY A 381 -2.36 22.53 7.30
CA GLY A 381 -1.09 22.12 6.69
C GLY A 381 -0.04 23.22 6.66
N LYS A 382 -0.42 24.49 6.85
CA LYS A 382 0.53 25.60 7.03
C LYS A 382 1.00 25.76 8.47
N ARG A 383 0.30 25.14 9.43
CA ARG A 383 0.65 25.17 10.85
C ARG A 383 1.67 24.08 11.20
N VAL A 384 1.69 22.97 10.48
CA VAL A 384 2.60 21.85 10.78
C VAL A 384 3.85 21.93 9.91
N LEU A 385 5.04 21.74 10.49
CA LEU A 385 6.33 21.81 9.78
C LEU A 385 6.44 20.80 8.62
N PHE A 386 6.08 19.55 8.92
CA PHE A 386 6.01 18.45 7.97
C PHE A 386 4.55 18.04 7.79
N ALA A 387 3.94 18.53 6.71
CA ALA A 387 2.61 18.14 6.29
C ALA A 387 2.66 17.58 4.86
N PRO A 388 1.73 16.68 4.50
CA PRO A 388 1.60 16.22 3.13
C PRO A 388 1.49 17.43 2.18
N PRO A 389 2.28 17.50 1.09
CA PRO A 389 2.29 18.70 0.23
C PRO A 389 0.93 19.05 -0.39
N CYS A 390 0.02 18.08 -0.51
CA CYS A 390 -1.35 18.31 -0.97
C CYS A 390 -2.20 19.12 0.03
N VAL A 391 -1.87 19.07 1.32
CA VAL A 391 -2.51 19.86 2.37
C VAL A 391 -1.90 21.25 2.36
N VAL A 392 -0.57 21.37 2.38
CA VAL A 392 0.14 22.67 2.38
C VAL A 392 -0.32 23.56 1.21
N HIS A 393 -0.42 22.97 0.02
CA HIS A 393 -0.82 23.66 -1.22
C HIS A 393 -2.26 23.33 -1.64
N GLY A 394 -3.18 23.21 -0.68
CA GLY A 394 -4.58 22.89 -0.92
C GLY A 394 -5.19 23.74 -2.04
N LYS A 395 -5.79 23.07 -3.04
CA LYS A 395 -6.51 23.76 -4.12
C LYS A 395 -7.64 24.58 -3.51
N LYS A 396 -7.78 25.84 -3.91
CA LYS A 396 -8.97 26.64 -3.59
C LYS A 396 -10.19 25.90 -4.12
N ARG A 397 -11.02 25.36 -3.22
CA ARG A 397 -12.31 24.76 -3.61
C ARG A 397 -13.14 25.88 -4.21
N LYS A 398 -13.63 25.68 -5.45
CA LYS A 398 -14.71 26.53 -5.95
C LYS A 398 -15.87 26.33 -4.98
N VAL A 399 -16.32 27.41 -4.36
CA VAL A 399 -17.58 27.40 -3.62
C VAL A 399 -18.63 27.03 -4.66
N GLN A 400 -19.20 25.83 -4.55
CA GLN A 400 -20.37 25.50 -5.35
C GLN A 400 -21.41 26.54 -4.98
N ALA A 401 -22.00 27.20 -5.98
CA ALA A 401 -23.17 28.01 -5.74
C ALA A 401 -24.17 27.13 -4.97
N PRO A 402 -24.78 27.63 -3.88
CA PRO A 402 -25.75 26.84 -3.14
C PRO A 402 -26.75 26.28 -4.13
N ILE A 403 -26.92 24.96 -4.13
CA ILE A 403 -27.97 24.29 -4.89
C ILE A 403 -29.25 24.98 -4.42
N ALA A 404 -29.95 25.64 -5.34
CA ALA A 404 -31.20 26.31 -5.03
C ALA A 404 -32.12 25.26 -4.40
N ALA A 405 -32.47 25.45 -3.13
CA ALA A 405 -33.23 24.49 -2.35
C ALA A 405 -34.68 24.32 -2.85
N ASP A 406 -35.09 25.17 -3.79
CA ASP A 406 -36.48 25.35 -4.22
C ASP A 406 -36.80 24.57 -5.52
N VAL A 407 -35.94 23.65 -5.97
CA VAL A 407 -36.20 22.79 -7.13
C VAL A 407 -36.80 21.47 -6.65
N THR A 408 -38.10 21.31 -6.90
CA THR A 408 -38.97 20.17 -6.56
C THR A 408 -39.10 19.15 -7.68
N GLY A 409 -38.87 19.54 -8.93
CA GLY A 409 -38.98 18.68 -10.11
C GLY A 409 -40.38 18.63 -10.73
N ASP A 410 -41.37 19.25 -10.08
CA ASP A 410 -42.75 19.39 -10.58
C ASP A 410 -43.01 20.80 -11.14
N GLU A 411 -41.96 21.59 -11.39
CA GLU A 411 -42.09 22.92 -11.96
C GLU A 411 -42.64 22.87 -13.40
N GLU A 412 -43.53 23.80 -13.73
CA GLU A 412 -44.04 23.95 -15.08
C GLU A 412 -42.91 24.40 -16.02
N ILE A 413 -42.61 23.59 -17.03
CA ILE A 413 -41.60 23.91 -18.05
C ILE A 413 -42.30 24.64 -19.20
N SER A 414 -42.01 25.93 -19.35
CA SER A 414 -42.58 26.74 -20.43
C SER A 414 -42.17 26.23 -21.83
N ASP A 415 -43.07 26.36 -22.80
CA ASP A 415 -42.76 26.06 -24.21
C ASP A 415 -41.57 26.86 -24.75
N SER A 416 -41.35 28.09 -24.23
CA SER A 416 -40.16 28.88 -24.57
C SER A 416 -38.86 28.22 -24.12
N GLU A 417 -38.83 27.62 -22.93
CA GLU A 417 -37.66 26.88 -22.44
C GLU A 417 -37.40 25.66 -23.32
N ILE A 418 -38.44 24.89 -23.64
CA ILE A 418 -38.35 23.72 -24.52
C ILE A 418 -37.85 24.13 -25.91
N SER A 419 -38.40 25.22 -26.46
CA SER A 419 -38.04 25.72 -27.79
C SER A 419 -36.58 26.15 -27.87
N SER A 420 -35.96 26.57 -26.77
CA SER A 420 -34.54 26.96 -26.74
C SER A 420 -33.60 25.78 -27.05
N TYR A 421 -34.05 24.54 -26.82
CA TYR A 421 -33.30 23.32 -27.14
C TYR A 421 -33.57 22.81 -28.56
N ILE A 422 -34.58 23.35 -29.26
CA ILE A 422 -34.94 22.95 -30.61
C ILE A 422 -34.24 23.87 -31.59
N ARG A 423 -33.43 23.30 -32.50
CA ARG A 423 -32.78 24.06 -33.55
C ARG A 423 -33.83 24.76 -34.43
N SER A 424 -33.56 26.02 -34.73
CA SER A 424 -34.36 26.76 -35.69
C SER A 424 -34.26 26.14 -37.09
N PRO A 425 -35.26 26.35 -37.97
CA PRO A 425 -35.22 25.84 -39.33
C PRO A 425 -33.97 26.28 -40.12
N SER A 426 -33.48 27.50 -39.87
CA SER A 426 -32.24 28.00 -40.48
C SER A 426 -31.01 27.22 -40.00
N GLU A 427 -30.91 26.91 -38.71
CA GLU A 427 -29.81 26.11 -38.17
C GLU A 427 -29.84 24.67 -38.69
N VAL A 428 -31.03 24.10 -38.91
CA VAL A 428 -31.19 22.77 -39.52
C VAL A 428 -30.68 22.76 -40.94
N GLN A 429 -31.04 23.76 -41.75
CA GLN A 429 -30.56 23.89 -43.14
C GLN A 429 -29.05 24.08 -43.20
N GLN A 430 -28.49 24.95 -42.36
CA GLN A 430 -27.05 25.16 -42.28
C GLN A 430 -26.31 23.89 -41.84
N PHE A 431 -26.88 23.13 -40.90
CA PHE A 431 -26.32 21.86 -40.46
C PHE A 431 -26.36 20.79 -41.57
N ALA A 432 -27.45 20.70 -42.33
CA ALA A 432 -27.58 19.77 -43.46
C ALA A 432 -26.56 20.09 -44.57
N LEU A 433 -26.43 21.36 -44.94
CA LEU A 433 -25.42 21.80 -45.91
C LEU A 433 -24.00 21.51 -45.44
N ALA A 434 -23.71 21.73 -44.15
CA ALA A 434 -22.40 21.41 -43.58
C ALA A 434 -22.13 19.89 -43.59
N GLN A 435 -23.15 19.05 -43.38
CA GLN A 435 -23.01 17.60 -43.48
C GLN A 435 -22.74 17.13 -44.90
N GLU A 436 -23.45 17.68 -45.90
CA GLU A 436 -23.25 17.37 -47.32
C GLU A 436 -21.82 17.73 -47.78
N LEU A 437 -21.35 18.93 -47.45
CA LEU A 437 -19.99 19.36 -47.75
C LEU A 437 -18.92 18.46 -47.08
N LEU A 438 -19.20 17.98 -45.86
CA LEU A 438 -18.30 17.06 -45.16
C LEU A 438 -18.29 15.65 -45.78
N SER A 439 -19.41 15.15 -46.31
CA SER A 439 -19.42 13.89 -47.06
C SER A 439 -18.65 13.99 -48.38
N GLU A 440 -18.86 15.07 -49.14
CA GLU A 440 -18.15 15.28 -50.42
C GLU A 440 -16.64 15.43 -50.21
N SER A 441 -16.22 16.05 -49.10
CA SER A 441 -14.79 16.18 -48.76
C SER A 441 -14.12 14.85 -48.37
N LYS A 442 -14.87 13.85 -47.88
CA LYS A 442 -14.34 12.52 -47.53
C LYS A 442 -14.17 11.63 -48.75
N ASP A 443 -15.05 11.75 -49.74
CA ASP A 443 -14.95 10.99 -50.99
C ASP A 443 -13.87 11.55 -51.95
N GLY A 444 -13.40 12.79 -51.70
CA GLY A 444 -12.29 13.41 -52.44
C GLY A 444 -10.87 13.08 -51.94
N CYS A 445 -10.71 12.29 -50.86
CA CYS A 445 -9.41 11.91 -50.29
C CYS A 445 -9.11 10.40 -50.40
N SER A 446 -9.57 9.79 -51.50
CA SER A 446 -9.12 8.47 -51.94
C SER A 446 -8.54 8.56 -53.35
N VAL A 447 -7.33 9.10 -53.44
CA VAL A 447 -6.36 8.85 -54.54
C VAL A 447 -4.98 8.72 -53.94
#